data_AF-A0A821P2F7-F1
#
_entry.id   AF-A0A821P2F7-F1
#
_cell.length_a   1.000
_cell.length_b   1.000
_cell.length_c   1.000
_cell.angle_alpha   90.00
_cell.angle_beta   90.00
_cell.angle_gamma   90.00
#
_symmetry.space_group_name_H-M   'P 1'
#
loop_
_entity.id
_entity.type
_entity.pdbx_description
1 polymer ?
#
loop_
_entity_poly.entity_id
_entity_poly.type
_entity_poly.pdbx_seq_one_letter_code
_entity_poly.pdbx_strand_id
1 'polypeptide(L)' 'GRRGPLDWPARSPDLTPTDFFLWPVIKDRVYATKPQNIQALNDAITTEMQRLPEDLCRRACQSVSERLHFAKT' A
#
# COMPACT_ATOMS: atom_id res chain seq x y z
N GLY A 1 -4.47 -12.83 7.98
CA GLY A 1 -4.46 -14.31 8.04
C GLY A 1 -3.94 -14.75 9.39
N ARG A 2 -4.59 -15.73 10.02
CA ARG A 2 -4.46 -16.14 11.44
C ARG A 2 -3.10 -16.73 11.90
N ARG A 3 -2.02 -16.61 11.13
CA ARG A 3 -0.73 -17.26 11.44
C ARG A 3 0.50 -16.42 11.06
N GLY A 4 0.44 -15.12 11.35
CA GLY A 4 1.65 -14.29 11.47
C GLY A 4 1.98 -14.09 12.95
N PRO A 5 3.18 -13.61 13.31
CA PRO A 5 3.56 -13.34 14.70
C PRO A 5 2.66 -12.32 15.43
N LEU A 6 1.79 -11.62 14.70
CA LEU A 6 0.68 -10.84 15.23
C LEU A 6 -0.66 -11.53 14.90
N ASP A 7 -1.51 -11.70 15.92
CA ASP A 7 -2.91 -12.06 15.74
C ASP A 7 -3.66 -10.92 15.04
N TRP A 8 -3.92 -11.10 13.76
CA TRP A 8 -4.68 -10.13 12.95
C TRP A 8 -6.19 -10.40 13.05
N PRO A 9 -7.02 -9.39 13.34
CA PRO A 9 -8.48 -9.54 13.32
C PRO A 9 -9.01 -9.92 11.93
N ALA A 10 -10.16 -10.60 11.91
CA ALA A 10 -10.77 -11.06 10.66
C ALA A 10 -11.35 -9.87 9.87
N ARG A 11 -11.00 -9.77 8.58
CA ARG A 11 -11.40 -8.70 7.64
C ARG A 11 -10.93 -7.29 8.03
N SER A 12 -9.62 -7.08 7.99
CA SER A 12 -9.05 -5.73 8.10
C SER A 12 -8.19 -5.38 6.88
N PRO A 13 -8.82 -5.07 5.72
CA PRO A 13 -8.11 -4.42 4.60
C PRO A 13 -7.50 -3.07 5.00
N ASP A 14 -7.93 -2.53 6.15
CA ASP A 14 -7.36 -1.38 6.84
C ASP A 14 -5.98 -1.59 7.48
N LEU A 15 -5.48 -2.82 7.54
CA LEU A 15 -4.29 -3.15 8.32
C LEU A 15 -3.10 -3.61 7.48
N THR A 16 -3.24 -3.65 6.15
CA THR A 16 -2.14 -3.89 5.22
C THR A 16 -1.61 -2.53 4.71
N PRO A 17 -0.37 -2.13 5.03
CA PRO A 17 0.25 -0.88 4.52
C PRO A 17 0.10 -0.74 3.00
N THR A 18 0.13 -1.87 2.31
CA THR A 18 -0.03 -1.97 0.87
C THR A 18 -1.41 -1.50 0.40
N ASP A 19 -2.50 -1.87 1.07
CA ASP A 19 -3.85 -1.65 0.53
C ASP A 19 -4.41 -0.25 0.83
N PHE A 20 -4.09 0.34 1.99
CA PHE A 20 -4.55 1.70 2.32
C PHE A 20 -3.57 2.81 1.91
N PHE A 21 -2.29 2.50 1.68
CA PHE A 21 -1.29 3.53 1.40
C PHE A 21 -0.63 3.36 0.03
N LEU A 22 -0.05 2.19 -0.24
CA LEU A 22 0.67 1.96 -1.49
C LEU A 22 -0.29 2.01 -2.68
N TRP A 23 -1.42 1.31 -2.58
CA TRP A 23 -2.36 1.17 -3.68
C TRP A 23 -2.98 2.51 -4.12
N PRO A 24 -3.51 3.37 -3.23
CA PRO A 24 -4.01 4.69 -3.64
C PRO A 24 -2.93 5.56 -4.30
N VAL A 25 -1.71 5.58 -3.76
CA VAL A 25 -0.61 6.40 -4.29
C VAL A 25 -0.20 5.95 -5.69
N ILE A 26 -0.04 4.64 -5.89
CA ILE A 26 0.36 4.12 -7.21
C ILE A 26 -0.77 4.28 -8.21
N LYS A 27 -2.00 4.03 -7.80
CA LYS A 27 -3.18 4.22 -8.63
C LYS A 27 -3.22 5.67 -9.14
N ASP A 28 -3.15 6.65 -8.27
CA ASP A 28 -3.23 8.06 -8.69
C ASP A 28 -2.12 8.45 -9.66
N ARG A 29 -0.88 7.98 -9.43
CA ARG A 29 0.26 8.27 -10.31
C ARG A 29 0.19 7.57 -11.66
N VAL A 30 -0.21 6.31 -11.68
CA VAL A 30 -0.34 5.50 -12.90
C VAL A 30 -1.53 5.96 -13.75
N TYR A 31 -2.64 6.37 -13.13
CA TYR A 31 -3.78 6.88 -13.89
C TYR A 31 -3.58 8.33 -14.36
N ALA A 32 -2.69 9.11 -13.72
CA ALA A 32 -2.30 10.43 -14.22
C ALA A 32 -1.59 10.36 -15.58
N THR A 33 -0.82 9.31 -15.86
CA THR A 33 -0.13 9.09 -17.14
C THR A 33 -1.03 8.53 -18.25
N LYS A 34 -2.29 8.18 -17.97
CA LYS A 34 -3.29 7.68 -18.93
C LYS A 34 -2.75 6.58 -19.87
N PRO A 35 -2.34 5.42 -19.35
CA PRO A 35 -1.83 4.32 -20.18
C PRO A 35 -2.89 3.86 -21.19
N GLN A 36 -2.47 3.70 -22.45
CA GLN A 36 -3.37 3.35 -23.57
C GLN A 36 -3.46 1.85 -23.87
N ASN A 37 -2.61 1.04 -23.24
CA ASN A 37 -2.63 -0.41 -23.38
C ASN A 37 -2.06 -1.08 -22.11
N ILE A 38 -2.22 -2.40 -22.02
CA ILE A 38 -1.81 -3.19 -20.85
C ILE A 38 -0.29 -3.14 -20.64
N GLN A 39 0.50 -3.08 -21.71
CA GLN A 39 1.95 -2.99 -21.60
C GLN A 39 2.39 -1.67 -20.97
N ALA A 40 1.86 -0.55 -21.48
CA ALA A 40 2.10 0.78 -20.93
C ALA A 40 1.65 0.90 -19.47
N LEU A 41 0.56 0.20 -19.11
CA LEU A 41 0.10 0.12 -17.72
C LEU A 41 1.13 -0.62 -16.83
N ASN A 42 1.60 -1.78 -17.27
CA ASN A 42 2.62 -2.56 -16.53
C ASN A 42 3.93 -1.80 -16.38
N ASP A 43 4.38 -1.13 -17.45
CA ASP A 43 5.60 -0.33 -17.44
C ASP A 43 5.47 0.88 -16.51
N ALA A 44 4.31 1.55 -16.52
CA ALA A 44 4.01 2.66 -15.62
C ALA A 44 3.98 2.21 -14.15
N ILE A 45 3.33 1.07 -13.84
CA ILE A 45 3.33 0.51 -12.48
C ILE A 45 4.75 0.21 -12.02
N THR A 46 5.56 -0.44 -12.86
CA THR A 46 6.95 -0.80 -12.53
C THR A 46 7.81 0.43 -12.30
N THR A 47 7.66 1.44 -13.15
CA THR A 47 8.39 2.71 -13.04
C THR A 47 8.01 3.46 -11.76
N GLU A 48 6.71 3.56 -11.46
CA GLU A 48 6.24 4.24 -10.25
C GLU A 48 6.63 3.48 -8.98
N MET A 49 6.62 2.15 -9.00
CA MET A 49 7.14 1.33 -7.91
C MET A 49 8.62 1.61 -7.61
N GLN A 50 9.45 1.76 -8.65
CA GLN A 50 10.88 2.10 -8.50
C GLN A 50 11.11 3.54 -8.01
N ARG A 51 10.18 4.46 -8.31
CA ARG A 51 10.26 5.86 -7.89
C ARG A 51 9.77 6.10 -6.46
N LEU A 52 9.12 5.11 -5.84
CA LEU A 52 8.62 5.27 -4.48
C LEU A 52 9.79 5.37 -3.50
N PRO A 53 9.91 6.47 -2.74
CA PRO A 53 10.98 6.60 -1.76
C PRO A 53 10.75 5.65 -0.60
N GLU A 54 11.83 5.07 -0.07
CA GLU A 54 11.79 4.12 1.04
C GLU A 54 11.09 4.70 2.29
N ASP A 55 11.25 6.00 2.52
CA ASP A 55 10.58 6.72 3.62
C ASP A 55 9.05 6.73 3.50
N LEU A 56 8.51 6.58 2.29
CA LEU A 56 7.08 6.43 2.06
C LEU A 56 6.60 5.08 2.61
N CYS A 57 7.32 4.01 2.27
CA CYS A 57 7.05 2.66 2.77
C CYS A 57 7.23 2.56 4.29
N ARG A 58 8.27 3.21 4.85
CA ARG A 58 8.50 3.25 6.30
C ARG A 58 7.37 3.93 7.05
N ARG A 59 6.88 5.08 6.56
CA ARG A 59 5.72 5.77 7.12
C ARG A 59 4.43 4.96 7.02
N ALA A 60 4.23 4.25 5.90
CA ALA A 60 3.10 3.34 5.75
C ALA A 60 3.10 2.26 6.84
N CYS A 61 4.25 1.61 7.06
CA CYS A 61 4.42 0.61 8.11
C CYS A 61 4.19 1.19 9.51
N GLN A 62 4.69 2.40 9.78
CA GLN A 62 4.47 3.09 11.07
C GLN A 62 2.99 3.41 11.30
N SER A 63 2.28 3.91 10.29
CA SER A 63 0.84 4.23 10.40
C SER A 63 -0.02 2.99 10.71
N VAL A 64 0.39 1.79 10.28
CA VAL A 64 -0.27 0.54 10.70
C VAL A 64 -0.07 0.26 12.17
N SER A 65 1.14 0.49 12.68
CA SER A 65 1.44 0.32 14.11
C SER A 65 0.57 1.24 14.96
N GLU A 66 0.42 2.50 14.55
CA GLU A 66 -0.46 3.47 15.21
C GLU A 66 -1.93 3.05 15.13
N ARG A 67 -2.44 2.68 13.95
CA ARG A 67 -3.83 2.23 13.78
C ARG A 67 -4.14 0.96 14.58
N LEU A 68 -3.17 0.04 14.68
CA LEU A 68 -3.27 -1.14 15.54
C LEU A 68 -3.31 -0.78 17.03
N HIS A 69 -2.65 0.29 17.45
CA HIS A 69 -2.69 0.77 18.84
C HIS A 69 -4.07 1.34 19.17
N PHE A 70 -4.64 2.17 18.29
CA PHE A 70 -5.98 2.73 18.46
C PHE A 70 -7.10 1.69 18.39
N ALA A 71 -6.95 0.64 17.57
CA ALA A 71 -7.96 -0.43 17.47
C ALA A 71 -8.02 -1.37 18.69
N LYS A 72 -7.12 -1.21 19.66
CA LYS A 72 -7.06 -2.02 20.90
C LYS A 72 -7.53 -1.26 22.16
N THR A 73 -8.00 -0.02 22.02
CA THR A 73 -8.62 0.77 23.11
C THR A 73 -10.13 0.79 22.91
#